data_AF-A0A1H3PB62-F1
#
_entry.id   AF-A0A1H3PB62-F1
#
_cell.length_a   1.000
_cell.length_b   1.000
_cell.length_c   1.000
_cell.angle_alpha   90.00
_cell.angle_beta   90.00
_cell.angle_gamma   90.00
#
_symmetry.space_group_name_H-M   'P 1'
#
loop_
_entity.id
_entity.type
_entity.pdbx_description
1 polymer ?
#
loop_
_entity_poly.entity_id
_entity_poly.type
_entity_poly.pdbx_seq_one_letter_code
_entity_poly.pdbx_strand_id
1 'polypeptide(L)'
;MALNIKDGRTEELAAQVAELAGETKTGAIRQSLEERLERLLQQARRADREARLTRFLEHEAWPQVPHSELGRPVTRAEREAILGYGPEGV
;
A
#
# COMPACT_ATOMS: atom_id res chain seq x y z
N MET A 1 -27.07 13.45 -12.25
CA MET A 1 -27.12 13.22 -13.72
C MET A 1 -26.65 11.79 -13.98
N ALA A 2 -27.34 11.06 -14.85
CA ALA A 2 -26.93 9.70 -15.20
C ALA A 2 -25.66 9.73 -16.07
N LEU A 3 -24.74 8.80 -15.82
CA LEU A 3 -23.55 8.58 -16.65
C LEU A 3 -24.01 8.06 -18.03
N ASN A 4 -23.67 8.78 -19.11
CA ASN A 4 -23.94 8.33 -20.48
C ASN A 4 -22.62 7.85 -21.11
N ILE A 5 -22.52 6.54 -21.37
CA ILE A 5 -21.37 5.92 -22.00
C ILE A 5 -21.73 5.60 -23.45
N LYS A 6 -21.10 6.30 -24.40
CA LYS A 6 -21.28 6.08 -25.85
C LYS A 6 -20.11 5.29 -26.42
N ASP A 7 -19.82 4.16 -25.79
CA ASP A 7 -18.77 3.24 -26.21
C ASP A 7 -19.34 1.82 -26.24
N GLY A 8 -19.43 1.24 -27.45
CA GLY A 8 -20.06 -0.07 -27.66
C GLY A 8 -19.34 -1.18 -26.91
N ARG A 9 -18.02 -1.09 -26.79
CA ARG A 9 -17.22 -2.10 -26.08
C ARG A 9 -17.53 -2.10 -24.58
N THR A 10 -17.67 -0.93 -23.97
CA THR A 10 -18.07 -0.80 -22.57
C THR A 10 -19.47 -1.35 -22.33
N GLU A 11 -20.40 -1.13 -23.26
CA GLU A 11 -21.75 -1.70 -23.16
C GLU A 11 -21.73 -3.23 -23.25
N GLU A 12 -20.97 -3.81 -24.19
CA GLU A 12 -20.79 -5.26 -24.32
C GLU A 12 -20.20 -5.88 -23.05
N LEU A 13 -19.18 -5.23 -22.47
CA LEU A 13 -18.55 -5.70 -21.24
C LEU A 13 -19.51 -5.62 -20.05
N ALA A 14 -20.23 -4.52 -19.91
CA ALA A 14 -21.24 -4.37 -18.87
C ALA A 14 -22.36 -5.42 -19.01
N ALA A 15 -22.74 -5.78 -20.24
CA ALA A 15 -23.71 -6.84 -20.50
C ALA A 15 -23.19 -8.21 -20.08
N GLN A 16 -21.98 -8.58 -20.50
CA GLN A 16 -21.37 -9.87 -20.18
C GLN A 16 -21.15 -10.06 -18.68
N VAL A 17 -20.63 -9.03 -18.01
CA VAL A 17 -20.42 -9.08 -16.55
C VAL A 17 -21.76 -9.21 -15.83
N ALA A 18 -22.76 -8.42 -16.22
CA ALA A 18 -24.09 -8.48 -15.62
C ALA A 18 -24.76 -9.84 -15.80
N GLU A 19 -24.63 -10.45 -16.98
CA GLU A 19 -25.16 -11.79 -17.26
C GLU A 19 -24.49 -12.85 -16.37
N LEU A 20 -23.15 -12.83 -16.29
CA LEU A 20 -22.39 -13.79 -15.48
C LEU A 20 -22.65 -13.62 -13.97
N ALA A 21 -22.83 -12.39 -13.50
CA ALA A 21 -23.07 -12.08 -12.10
C ALA A 21 -24.56 -12.11 -11.69
N GLY A 22 -25.49 -12.25 -12.65
CA GLY A 22 -26.92 -12.25 -12.37
C GLY A 22 -27.47 -10.89 -11.91
N GLU A 23 -26.89 -9.80 -12.40
CA GLU A 23 -27.22 -8.42 -12.00
C GLU A 23 -27.58 -7.52 -13.19
N THR A 24 -27.82 -6.23 -12.94
CA THR A 24 -28.07 -5.25 -14.02
C THR A 24 -26.75 -4.71 -14.58
N LYS A 25 -26.71 -4.28 -15.85
CA LYS A 25 -25.54 -3.59 -16.44
C LYS A 25 -25.04 -2.44 -15.56
N THR A 26 -25.96 -1.67 -14.97
CA THR A 26 -25.63 -0.57 -14.05
C THR A 26 -25.07 -1.08 -12.72
N GLY A 27 -25.57 -2.20 -12.20
CA GLY A 27 -25.02 -2.89 -11.03
C GLY A 27 -23.57 -3.32 -11.28
N ALA A 28 -23.33 -4.02 -12.38
CA ALA A 28 -22.00 -4.46 -12.80
C ALA A 28 -21.01 -3.30 -12.95
N ILE A 29 -21.42 -2.19 -13.56
CA ILE A 29 -20.59 -0.99 -13.68
C ILE A 29 -20.28 -0.40 -12.29
N ARG A 30 -21.29 -0.29 -11.41
CA ARG A 30 -21.11 0.25 -10.06
C ARG A 30 -20.10 -0.59 -9.26
N GLN A 31 -20.32 -1.90 -9.21
CA GLN A 31 -19.46 -2.84 -8.50
C GLN A 31 -18.02 -2.78 -9.03
N SER A 32 -17.85 -2.80 -10.35
CA SER A 32 -16.53 -2.70 -11.00
C SER A 32 -15.79 -1.40 -10.63
N LEU A 33 -16.51 -0.28 -10.54
CA LEU A 33 -15.95 1.01 -10.15
C LEU A 33 -15.58 1.07 -8.67
N GLU A 34 -16.42 0.51 -7.79
CA GLU A 34 -16.17 0.42 -6.35
C GLU A 34 -14.90 -0.40 -6.07
N GLU A 35 -14.76 -1.57 -6.69
CA GLU A 35 -13.56 -2.40 -6.57
C GLU A 35 -12.31 -1.70 -7.13
N ARG A 36 -12.45 -1.00 -8.27
CA ARG A 36 -11.32 -0.24 -8.84
C ARG A 36 -10.91 0.90 -7.92
N LEU A 37 -11.87 1.62 -7.35
CA LEU A 37 -11.62 2.70 -6.40
C LEU A 37 -10.92 2.17 -5.15
N GLU A 38 -11.40 1.06 -4.58
CA GLU A 38 -10.76 0.44 -3.42
C GLU A 38 -9.30 0.08 -3.70
N ARG A 39 -9.02 -0.60 -4.83
CA ARG A 39 -7.64 -0.95 -5.22
C ARG A 39 -6.74 0.29 -5.34
N LEU A 40 -7.25 1.37 -5.93
CA LEU A 40 -6.50 2.63 -6.08
C LEU A 40 -6.24 3.30 -4.72
N LEU A 41 -7.22 3.33 -3.83
CA LEU A 41 -7.06 3.89 -2.49
C LEU A 41 -6.03 3.10 -1.66
N GLN A 42 -6.03 1.77 -1.78
CA GLN A 42 -5.04 0.94 -1.09
C GLN A 42 -3.63 1.16 -1.64
N GLN A 43 -3.46 1.33 -2.95
CA GLN A 43 -2.18 1.68 -3.55
C GLN A 43 -1.69 3.06 -3.08
N ALA A 44 -2.57 4.06 -3.08
CA ALA A 44 -2.24 5.41 -2.60
C ALA A 44 -1.83 5.42 -1.12
N ARG A 45 -2.53 4.68 -0.26
CA ARG A 45 -2.17 4.55 1.17
C ARG A 45 -0.82 3.88 1.38
N ARG A 46 -0.48 2.87 0.57
CA ARG A 46 0.84 2.22 0.63
C ARG A 46 1.95 3.19 0.25
N ALA A 47 1.77 3.93 -0.85
CA ALA A 47 2.72 4.94 -1.27
C ALA A 47 2.89 6.06 -0.23
N ASP A 48 1.78 6.53 0.38
CA ASP A 48 1.85 7.52 1.47
C ASP A 48 2.60 6.99 2.70
N ARG A 49 2.36 5.73 3.08
CA ARG A 49 3.06 5.10 4.20
C ARG A 49 4.56 5.00 3.95
N GLU A 50 4.97 4.59 2.76
CA GLU A 50 6.38 4.51 2.38
C GLU A 50 7.02 5.90 2.40
N ALA A 51 6.39 6.89 1.75
CA ALA A 51 6.90 8.26 1.74
C ALA A 51 6.99 8.87 3.16
N ARG A 52 6.02 8.56 4.03
CA ARG A 52 6.02 9.00 5.43
C ARG A 52 7.13 8.33 6.23
N LEU A 53 7.34 7.02 6.05
CA LEU A 53 8.42 6.29 6.71
C LEU A 53 9.79 6.83 6.26
N THR A 54 9.99 7.01 4.96
CA THR A 54 11.24 7.58 4.42
C THR A 54 11.51 8.96 4.99
N ARG A 55 10.50 9.85 5.00
CA ARG A 55 10.61 11.19 5.59
C ARG A 55 11.02 11.14 7.07
N PHE A 56 10.41 10.26 7.85
CA PHE A 56 10.76 10.07 9.25
C PHE A 56 12.21 9.56 9.41
N LEU A 57 12.60 8.56 8.61
CA LEU A 57 13.96 8.03 8.66
C LEU A 57 15.00 9.11 8.29
N GLU A 58 14.75 9.87 7.22
CA GLU A 58 15.67 10.89 6.71
C GLU A 58 15.81 12.11 7.63
N HIS A 59 14.71 12.59 8.20
CA HIS A 59 14.71 13.87 8.92
C HIS A 59 14.70 13.72 10.44
N GLU A 60 14.25 12.60 10.98
CA GLU A 60 14.14 12.40 12.42
C GLU A 60 15.08 11.31 12.92
N ALA A 61 15.13 10.14 12.29
CA ALA A 61 15.89 9.00 12.81
C ALA A 61 17.39 9.02 12.45
N TRP A 62 17.74 9.01 11.16
CA TRP A 62 19.13 8.95 10.69
C TRP A 62 20.01 10.12 11.16
N PRO A 63 19.52 11.37 11.28
CA PRO A 63 20.32 12.48 11.81
C PRO A 63 20.80 12.27 13.26
N GLN A 64 20.15 11.39 14.02
CA GLN A 64 20.56 11.06 15.40
C GLN A 64 21.63 9.95 15.44
N VAL A 65 21.88 9.26 14.31
CA VAL A 65 22.88 8.20 14.23
C VAL A 65 24.26 8.81 14.00
N PRO A 66 25.27 8.45 14.81
CA PRO A 66 26.63 8.93 14.58
C PRO A 66 27.14 8.56 13.19
N HIS A 67 27.85 9.50 12.54
CA HIS A 67 28.33 9.29 11.17
C HIS A 67 29.26 8.07 11.02
N SER A 68 29.97 7.70 12.09
CA SER A 68 30.82 6.51 12.14
C SER A 68 30.05 5.19 12.07
N GLU A 69 28.76 5.22 12.41
CA GLU A 69 27.88 4.05 12.47
C GLU A 69 26.98 3.91 11.24
N LEU A 70 26.83 4.98 10.44
CA LEU A 70 26.02 4.95 9.22
C LEU A 70 26.60 3.96 8.20
N GLY A 71 25.74 3.05 7.73
CA GLY A 71 26.12 2.01 6.77
C GLY A 71 26.87 0.81 7.38
N ARG A 72 27.18 0.83 8.68
CA ARG A 72 27.78 -0.31 9.38
C ARG A 72 26.67 -1.31 9.77
N PRO A 73 26.71 -2.57 9.29
CA PRO A 73 25.75 -3.57 9.73
C PRO A 73 26.00 -3.93 11.20
N VAL A 74 24.94 -3.93 12.01
CA VAL A 74 25.00 -4.36 13.41
C VAL A 74 25.20 -5.88 13.46
N THR A 75 26.26 -6.34 14.12
CA THR A 75 26.52 -7.76 14.31
C THR A 75 25.48 -8.40 15.23
N ARG A 76 25.37 -9.73 15.20
CA ARG A 76 24.45 -10.44 16.08
C ARG A 76 24.72 -10.14 17.57
N ALA A 77 25.99 -10.16 17.98
CA ALA A 77 26.38 -9.91 19.36
C ALA A 77 26.05 -8.48 19.80
N GLU A 78 26.29 -7.47 18.95
CA GLU A 78 25.91 -6.08 19.23
C GLU A 78 24.39 -5.92 19.33
N ARG A 79 23.63 -6.57 18.43
CA ARG A 79 22.16 -6.57 18.48
C ARG A 79 21.64 -7.20 19.76
N GLU A 80 22.18 -8.34 20.18
CA GLU A 80 21.80 -9.01 21.42
C GLU A 80 22.11 -8.12 22.63
N ALA A 81 23.27 -7.45 22.66
CA ALA A 81 23.61 -6.49 23.71
C ALA A 81 22.67 -5.27 23.73
N ILE A 82 22.36 -4.67 22.58
CA ILE A 82 21.43 -3.52 22.46
C ILE A 82 20.02 -3.89 22.95
N LEU A 83 19.57 -5.11 22.66
CA LEU A 83 18.24 -5.60 23.05
C LEU A 83 18.19 -6.13 24.50
N GLY A 84 19.33 -6.20 25.20
CA GLY A 84 19.41 -6.74 26.56
C GLY A 84 19.46 -8.27 26.65
N TYR A 85 19.72 -8.97 25.54
CA TYR A 85 19.92 -10.43 25.47
C TYR A 85 21.41 -10.83 25.56
N GLY A 86 22.27 -9.94 26.04
CA GLY A 86 23.70 -10.21 26.20
C GLY A 86 23.99 -11.22 27.32
N PRO A 87 25.27 -11.44 27.67
CA PRO A 87 25.67 -12.36 28.74
C PRO A 87 25.07 -12.04 30.11
N GLU A 88 24.56 -10.81 30.30
CA GLU A 88 23.87 -10.37 31.52
C GLU A 88 22.35 -10.19 31.32
N GLY A 89 21.79 -10.68 30.21
CA GLY A 89 20.35 -10.67 29.94
C GLY A 89 19.57 -11.68 30.79
N VAL A 90 18.26 -11.46 30.96
CA VAL A 90 17.32 -12.41 31.61
C VAL A 90 17.23 -13.71 30.83
#